data_AF-A0A965LM44-F1
#
_entry.id   AF-A0A965LM44-F1
#
_cell.length_a   1.000
_cell.length_b   1.000
_cell.length_c   1.000
_cell.angle_alpha   90.00
_cell.angle_beta   90.00
_cell.angle_gamma   90.00
#
_symmetry.space_group_name_H-M   'P 1'
#
loop_
_entity.id
_entity.type
_entity.pdbx_description
1 polymer ?
#
loop_
_entity_poly.entity_id
_entity_poly.type
_entity_poly.pdbx_seq_one_letter_code
_entity_poly.pdbx_strand_id
1 'polypeptide(L)' 'MFKNKVSRPGLEVETRVVVGNSGGPLINREGEIVGLVWATSRSEKNLAWATRIEAADKLLELISNSNPQSTTAEVVACTG' A
#
# COMPACT_ATOMS: atom_id res chain seq x y z
N MET A 1 20.71 -13.44 13.01
CA MET A 1 19.42 -13.32 13.71
C MET A 1 18.76 -12.02 13.23
N PHE A 2 17.81 -12.09 12.30
CA PHE A 2 17.17 -10.89 11.74
C PHE A 2 16.20 -10.28 12.76
N LYS A 3 16.70 -9.35 13.57
CA LYS A 3 15.87 -8.54 14.47
C LYS A 3 15.05 -7.56 13.61
N ASN A 4 13.74 -7.54 13.82
CA ASN A 4 12.74 -6.63 13.24
C ASN A 4 12.17 -7.02 11.86
N LYS A 5 11.46 -8.15 11.78
CA LYS A 5 10.47 -8.36 10.70
C LYS A 5 9.27 -7.45 10.96
N VAL A 6 9.14 -6.37 10.19
CA VAL A 6 7.91 -5.56 10.15
C VAL A 6 6.93 -6.25 9.22
N SER A 7 5.85 -6.81 9.77
CA SER A 7 4.73 -7.29 8.97
C SER A 7 3.81 -6.12 8.65
N ARG A 8 3.54 -5.87 7.38
CA ARG A 8 2.59 -4.86 6.94
C ARG A 8 1.39 -5.54 6.28
N PRO A 9 0.15 -5.18 6.65
CA PRO A 9 -1.02 -5.64 5.92
C PRO A 9 -0.94 -5.08 4.49
N GLY A 10 -0.70 -5.95 3.52
CA GLY A 10 -0.53 -5.58 2.12
C GLY A 10 -0.39 -6.80 1.21
N LEU A 11 -0.14 -6.54 -0.07
CA LEU A 11 0.26 -7.53 -1.05
C LEU A 11 1.78 -7.51 -1.16
N GLU A 12 2.37 -8.70 -1.10
CA GLU A 12 3.70 -8.95 -1.66
C GLU A 12 3.48 -9.43 -3.09
N VAL A 13 4.13 -8.80 -4.05
CA VAL A 13 3.90 -9.05 -5.48
C VAL A 13 5.20 -9.28 -6.21
N GLU A 14 5.18 -10.29 -7.08
CA GLU A 14 6.28 -10.58 -7.98
C GLU A 14 6.15 -9.72 -9.25
N THR A 15 6.74 -8.54 -9.23
CA THR A 15 6.75 -7.60 -10.35
C THR A 15 7.94 -6.65 -10.27
N ARG A 16 8.39 -6.17 -11.44
CA ARG A 16 9.46 -5.19 -11.51
C ARG A 16 8.90 -3.79 -11.27
N VAL A 17 9.25 -3.21 -10.13
CA VAL A 17 8.89 -1.83 -9.74
C VAL A 17 10.16 -1.00 -9.66
N VAL A 18 10.11 0.22 -10.19
CA VAL A 18 11.22 1.19 -10.14
C VAL A 18 10.75 2.51 -9.55
N VAL A 19 11.70 3.38 -9.19
CA VAL A 19 11.41 4.77 -8.78
C VAL A 19 10.54 5.43 -9.84
N GLY A 20 9.44 6.05 -9.42
CA GLY A 20 8.41 6.62 -10.29
C GLY A 20 7.14 5.76 -10.44
N ASN A 21 7.17 4.48 -10.04
CA ASN A 21 5.96 3.65 -10.02
C ASN A 21 5.15 3.74 -8.71
N SER A 22 5.62 4.51 -7.72
CA SER A 22 4.89 4.74 -6.47
C SER A 22 3.51 5.34 -6.74
N GLY A 23 2.48 4.78 -6.10
CA GLY A 23 1.08 5.13 -6.36
C GLY A 23 0.48 4.47 -7.59
N GLY A 24 1.26 3.71 -8.37
CA GLY A 24 0.77 3.00 -9.55
C GLY A 24 -0.19 1.87 -9.19
N PRO A 25 -1.25 1.63 -9.99
CA PRO A 25 -2.20 0.56 -9.75
C PRO A 25 -1.62 -0.80 -10.13
N LEU A 26 -1.97 -1.82 -9.35
CA LEU A 26 -1.94 -3.22 -9.77
C LEU A 26 -3.30 -3.55 -10.37
N ILE A 27 -3.31 -4.15 -11.55
CA ILE A 27 -4.52 -4.43 -12.32
C ILE A 27 -4.63 -5.95 -12.55
N ASN A 28 -5.80 -6.54 -12.30
CA ASN A 28 -6.06 -7.95 -12.60
C ASN A 28 -6.39 -8.18 -14.09
N ARG A 29 -6.76 -9.41 -14.46
CA ARG A 29 -7.01 -9.75 -15.89
C ARG A 29 -8.30 -9.15 -16.42
N GLU A 30 -9.20 -8.80 -15.51
CA GLU A 30 -10.51 -8.21 -15.75
C GLU A 30 -10.43 -6.68 -15.90
N GLY A 31 -9.25 -6.08 -15.65
CA GLY A 31 -9.05 -4.63 -15.74
C GLY A 31 -9.36 -3.87 -14.45
N GLU A 32 -9.53 -4.58 -13.33
CA GLU A 32 -9.86 -4.00 -12.03
C GLU A 32 -8.59 -3.67 -11.24
N ILE A 33 -8.62 -2.56 -10.48
CA ILE A 33 -7.54 -2.21 -9.57
C ILE A 33 -7.61 -3.13 -8.34
N VAL A 34 -6.55 -3.87 -8.07
CA VAL A 34 -6.45 -4.78 -6.92
C VAL A 34 -5.44 -4.31 -5.87
N GLY A 35 -4.64 -3.30 -6.19
CA GLY A 35 -3.76 -2.67 -5.21
C GLY A 35 -2.99 -1.47 -5.72
N LEU A 36 -2.25 -0.83 -4.81
CA LEU A 36 -1.49 0.39 -5.05
C LEU A 36 -0.05 0.24 -4.57
N VAL A 37 0.92 0.36 -5.48
CA VAL A 37 2.35 0.13 -5.22
C VAL A 37 2.93 1.23 -4.32
N TRP A 38 3.69 0.83 -3.29
CA TRP A 38 4.38 1.79 -2.41
C TRP A 38 5.84 1.44 -2.08
N ALA A 39 6.31 0.22 -2.36
CA ALA A 39 7.71 -0.13 -2.18
C ALA A 39 8.20 -1.21 -3.14
N THR A 40 9.52 -1.26 -3.34
CA THR A 40 10.23 -2.33 -4.05
C THR A 40 11.41 -2.83 -3.22
N SER A 41 11.77 -4.10 -3.36
CA SER A 41 12.87 -4.71 -2.64
C SER A 41 14.22 -4.14 -3.09
N ARG A 42 15.14 -4.01 -2.12
CA ARG A 42 16.52 -3.57 -2.38
C ARG A 42 17.42 -4.73 -2.83
N SER A 43 17.03 -5.97 -2.53
CA SER A 43 17.81 -7.18 -2.81
C SER A 43 17.22 -8.05 -3.92
N GLU A 44 15.91 -7.94 -4.18
CA GLU A 44 15.19 -8.77 -5.15
C GLU A 44 14.53 -7.91 -6.21
N LYS A 45 15.01 -8.01 -7.47
CA LYS A 45 14.61 -7.09 -8.56
C LYS A 45 13.12 -7.12 -8.91
N ASN A 46 12.45 -8.24 -8.64
CA ASN A 46 11.06 -8.46 -9.01
C ASN A 46 10.15 -8.58 -7.78
N LEU A 47 10.56 -8.06 -6.61
CA LEU A 47 9.73 -8.09 -5.43
C LEU A 47 9.28 -6.67 -5.08
N ALA A 48 7.98 -6.51 -4.89
CA ALA A 48 7.39 -5.24 -4.50
C ALA A 48 6.23 -5.42 -3.51
N TRP A 49 5.81 -4.30 -2.92
CA TRP A 49 4.69 -4.27 -1.99
C TRP A 49 3.66 -3.22 -2.38
N ALA A 50 2.41 -3.59 -2.17
CA ALA A 50 1.25 -2.77 -2.49
C ALA A 50 0.18 -2.82 -1.38
N THR A 51 -0.61 -1.76 -1.27
CA THR A 51 -1.82 -1.75 -0.44
C THR A 51 -2.94 -2.43 -1.21
N ARG A 52 -3.68 -3.33 -0.57
CA ARG A 52 -4.90 -3.94 -1.13
C ARG A 52 -5.96 -2.86 -1.34
N ILE A 53 -6.67 -2.88 -2.46
CA ILE A 53 -7.69 -1.85 -2.77
C ILE A 53 -8.79 -1.81 -1.70
N GLU A 54 -9.15 -2.97 -1.14
CA GLU A 54 -10.19 -3.10 -0.10
C GLU A 54 -9.80 -2.39 1.19
N ALA A 55 -8.51 -2.23 1.47
CA ALA A 55 -8.04 -1.45 2.62
C ALA A 55 -8.21 0.06 2.36
N ALA A 56 -8.03 0.51 1.12
CA ALA A 56 -8.29 1.89 0.72
C ALA A 56 -9.80 2.19 0.72
N ASP A 57 -10.63 1.28 0.19
CA ASP A 57 -12.09 1.43 0.19
C ASP A 57 -12.64 1.56 1.61
N LYS A 58 -12.20 0.68 2.53
CA LYS A 58 -12.57 0.79 3.95
C LYS A 58 -12.18 2.13 4.57
N LEU A 59 -11.00 2.66 4.23
CA LEU A 59 -10.57 3.97 4.72
C LEU A 59 -11.48 5.08 4.17
N LEU A 60 -11.82 5.03 2.89
CA LEU A 60 -12.71 5.99 2.24
C LEU A 60 -14.13 5.93 2.82
N GLU A 61 -14.65 4.73 3.10
CA GLU A 61 -15.94 4.55 3.77
C GLU A 61 -15.93 5.16 5.18
N LEU A 62 -14.87 4.93 5.96
CA LEU A 62 -14.72 5.53 7.30
C LEU A 62 -14.70 7.06 7.24
N ILE A 63 -14.00 7.63 6.26
CA ILE A 63 -13.93 9.08 6.06
C ILE A 63 -15.28 9.64 5.57
N SER A 64 -15.96 8.95 4.65
CA SER A 64 -17.23 9.40 4.08
C SER A 64 -18.36 9.38 5.11
N ASN A 65 -18.31 8.43 6.05
CA ASN A 65 -19.29 8.30 7.13
C ASN A 65 -18.97 9.19 8.35
N SER A 66 -17.83 9.88 8.37
CA SER A 66 -17.49 10.86 9.39
C SER A 66 -17.81 12.27 8.92
N ASN A 67 -18.54 13.04 9.74
CA ASN A 67 -18.82 14.45 9.48
C ASN A 67 -17.47 15.19 9.28
N PRO A 68 -17.26 16.01 8.23
CA PRO A 68 -15.94 16.50 7.82
C PRO A 68 -15.46 17.68 8.68
N GLN A 69 -15.51 17.53 10.00
CA GLN A 69 -14.91 18.48 10.92
C GLN A 69 -13.47 18.04 11.19
N SER A 70 -12.59 18.41 10.25
CA SER A 70 -11.13 18.38 10.36
C SER A 70 -10.52 17.04 10.77
N THR A 71 -10.61 16.03 9.90
CA THR A 71 -9.77 14.83 9.95
C THR A 71 -8.39 15.11 9.36
N THR A 72 -7.57 15.90 10.05
CA THR A 72 -6.12 15.75 9.88
C THR A 72 -5.81 14.37 10.42
N ALA A 73 -5.74 13.36 9.54
CA ALA A 73 -5.30 12.03 9.94
C ALA A 73 -3.95 12.22 10.64
N GLU A 74 -3.85 11.79 11.89
CA GLU A 74 -2.58 11.79 12.60
C GLU A 74 -1.65 10.87 11.79
N VAL A 75 -0.73 11.47 11.04
CA VAL A 75 0.23 10.73 10.23
C VAL A 75 1.18 10.07 11.21
N VAL A 76 0.83 8.88 11.68
CA VAL A 76 1.73 8.05 12.48
C VAL A 76 2.80 7.56 11.52
N ALA A 77 3.88 8.33 11.41
CA ALA A 77 5.09 7.86 10.76
C ALA A 77 5.52 6.56 11.46
N CYS A 78 5.85 5.53 10.68
CA CYS A 78 6.43 4.31 11.24
C CYS A 78 7.78 4.66 11.88
N THR A 79 7.83 4.78 13.22
CA THR A 79 9.09 4.87 13.95
C THR A 79 9.72 3.48 14.00
N GLY A 80 10.96 3.41 13.50
CA GLY A 80 11.76 2.17 13.44
C GLY A 80 12.56 1.92 14.70
#